data_AF-A0A821ZI88-F1
#
_entry.id   AF-A0A821ZI88-F1
#
_cell.length_a   1.000
_cell.length_b   1.000
_cell.length_c   1.000
_cell.angle_alpha   90.00
_cell.angle_beta   90.00
_cell.angle_gamma   90.00
#
_symmetry.space_group_name_H-M   'P 1'
#
loop_
_entity.id
_entity.type
_entity.pdbx_description
1 polymer ?
#
loop_
_entity_poly.entity_id
_entity_poly.type
_entity_poly.pdbx_seq_one_letter_code
_entity_poly.pdbx_strand_id
1 'polypeptide(L)' 'QVEMNAATGEAKLSIPKVDLQQHAGTVTCRLENPHGIQEETVRLDILAAPLITTQLAK' A
#
# COMPACT_ATOMS: atom_id res chain seq x y z
N GLN A 1 -0.60 -2.07 -9.94
CA GLN A 1 -0.85 -1.19 -11.10
C GLN A 1 -1.22 0.19 -10.60
N VAL A 2 -0.62 1.23 -11.18
CA VAL A 2 -0.94 2.63 -10.88
C VAL A 2 -1.71 3.21 -12.06
N GLU A 3 -2.78 3.92 -11.79
CA GLU A 3 -3.62 4.61 -12.77
C GLU A 3 -3.80 6.06 -12.34
N MET A 4 -3.77 7.00 -13.29
CA MET A 4 -3.96 8.42 -13.02
C MET A 4 -5.06 8.98 -13.91
N ASN A 5 -6.03 9.65 -13.32
CA ASN A 5 -7.07 10.37 -14.01
C ASN A 5 -6.64 11.84 -14.20
N ALA A 6 -6.25 12.21 -15.41
CA ALA A 6 -5.79 13.56 -15.71
C ALA A 6 -6.89 14.64 -15.59
N ALA A 7 -8.17 14.27 -15.70
CA ALA A 7 -9.28 15.22 -15.61
C ALA A 7 -9.60 15.60 -14.16
N THR A 8 -9.41 14.67 -13.21
CA THR A 8 -9.69 14.89 -11.78
C THR A 8 -8.43 15.06 -10.93
N GLY A 9 -7.25 14.72 -11.45
CA GLY A 9 -6.01 14.68 -10.69
C GLY A 9 -5.91 13.47 -9.73
N GLU A 10 -6.82 12.51 -9.85
CA GLU A 10 -6.86 11.34 -8.95
C GLU A 10 -5.86 10.28 -9.39
N ALA A 11 -5.08 9.75 -8.44
CA ALA A 11 -4.19 8.62 -8.65
C ALA A 11 -4.67 7.40 -7.84
N LYS A 12 -4.72 6.23 -8.48
CA LYS A 12 -5.15 4.97 -7.89
C LYS A 12 -4.06 3.92 -7.99
N LEU A 13 -3.68 3.34 -6.84
CA LEU A 13 -2.81 2.17 -6.77
C LEU A 13 -3.66 0.92 -6.49
N SER A 14 -3.60 -0.06 -7.39
CA SER A 14 -4.23 -1.37 -7.24
C SER A 14 -3.15 -2.45 -7.01
N ILE A 15 -3.21 -3.15 -5.88
CA ILE A 15 -2.29 -4.25 -5.52
C ILE A 15 -3.06 -5.59 -5.60
N PRO A 16 -2.99 -6.33 -6.71
CA PRO A 16 -3.62 -7.65 -6.80
C PRO A 16 -2.83 -8.67 -5.99
N LYS A 17 -3.52 -9.67 -5.41
CA LYS A 17 -2.90 -10.77 -4.64
C LYS A 17 -1.97 -10.25 -3.54
N VAL A 18 -2.55 -9.46 -2.63
CA VAL A 18 -1.85 -8.85 -1.50
C VAL A 18 -1.09 -9.92 -0.69
N ASP A 19 0.22 -9.72 -0.58
CA ASP A 19 1.13 -10.50 0.26
C ASP A 19 1.48 -9.76 1.55
N LEU A 20 1.42 -10.47 2.69
CA LEU A 20 1.64 -9.94 4.04
C LEU A 20 3.02 -9.33 4.26
N GLN A 21 4.07 -9.99 3.77
CA GLN A 21 5.44 -9.59 4.08
C GLN A 21 5.96 -8.56 3.09
N GLN A 22 5.48 -8.62 1.84
CA GLN A 22 5.99 -7.77 0.76
C GLN A 22 5.27 -6.43 0.66
N HIS A 23 4.01 -6.33 1.08
CA HIS A 23 3.21 -5.11 0.86
C HIS A 23 2.84 -4.37 2.14
N ALA A 24 3.10 -4.94 3.32
CA ALA A 24 2.88 -4.23 4.58
C ALA A 24 3.95 -3.15 4.74
N GLY A 25 3.55 -1.95 5.15
CA GLY A 25 4.48 -0.85 5.39
C GLY A 25 3.93 0.48 4.92
N THR A 26 4.80 1.32 4.37
CA THR A 26 4.49 2.70 4.03
C THR A 26 4.45 2.87 2.51
N VAL A 27 3.39 3.48 2.00
CA VAL A 27 3.23 3.87 0.60
C VAL A 27 3.25 5.38 0.51
N THR A 28 4.14 5.92 -0.33
CA THR A 28 4.20 7.35 -0.62
C THR A 28 3.63 7.62 -2.01
N CYS A 29 2.62 8.49 -2.08
CA CYS A 29 2.14 9.09 -3.32
C CYS A 29 2.94 10.37 -3.57
N ARG A 30 3.60 10.46 -4.71
CA ARG A 30 4.39 11.62 -5.11
C ARG A 30 3.87 12.17 -6.43
N LEU A 31 3.42 13.42 -6.40
CA LEU A 31 2.97 14.18 -7.57
C LEU A 31 4.04 15.21 -7.92
N GLU A 32 4.49 15.23 -9.17
CA GLU A 32 5.54 16.14 -9.64
C GLU A 32 5.09 16.82 -10.93
N ASN A 33 5.30 18.14 -11.00
CA ASN A 33 5.14 18.94 -12.20
C ASN A 33 6.29 19.97 -12.29
N PRO A 34 6.42 20.73 -13.39
CA PRO A 34 7.53 21.69 -13.55
C PRO A 34 7.61 22.79 -12.46
N HIS A 35 6.55 22.99 -11.68
CA HIS A 35 6.48 24.03 -10.65
C HIS A 35 6.71 23.49 -9.24
N GLY A 36 6.78 22.17 -9.05
CA GLY A 36 7.04 21.59 -7.74
C GLY A 36 6.64 20.13 -7.58
N ILE A 37 6.77 19.68 -6.34
CA ILE A 37 6.51 18.31 -5.89
C ILE A 37 5.59 18.38 -4.66
N GLN A 38 4.60 17.50 -4.63
CA GLN A 38 3.78 17.24 -3.45
C GLN A 38 3.86 15.75 -3.11
N GLU A 39 4.05 15.43 -1.84
CA GLU A 39 4.11 14.06 -1.33
C GLU A 39 3.09 13.83 -0.24
N GLU A 40 2.48 12.66 -0.24
CA GLU A 40 1.60 12.19 0.82
C GLU A 40 1.92 10.73 1.16
N THR A 41 1.85 10.38 2.43
CA THR A 41 2.30 9.08 2.93
C THR A 41 1.18 8.38 3.69
N VAL A 42 0.95 7.10 3.36
CA VAL A 42 -0.06 6.26 4.00
C VAL A 42 0.57 4.97 4.49
N ARG A 43 0.16 4.52 5.68
CA ARG A 43 0.53 3.20 6.22
C ARG A 43 -0.48 2.16 5.74
N LEU A 44 0.01 1.09 5.13
CA LEU A 44 -0.74 -0.08 4.71
C LEU A 44 -0.48 -1.24 5.66
N ASP A 45 -1.46 -1.53 6.52
CA ASP A 45 -1.45 -2.71 7.38
C ASP A 45 -2.22 -3.86 6.69
N ILE A 46 -1.63 -5.06 6.69
CA ILE A 46 -2.21 -6.25 6.05
C ILE A 46 -2.58 -7.25 7.13
N LEU A 47 -3.82 -7.72 7.08
CA LEU A 47 -4.36 -8.68 8.04
C LEU A 47 -4.46 -10.06 7.41
N ALA A 48 -4.17 -11.08 8.20
CA ALA A 48 -4.33 -12.47 7.81
C ALA A 48 -4.74 -13.33 9.00
N ALA A 49 -5.26 -14.52 8.69
CA ALA A 49 -5.54 -15.51 9.70
C ALA A 49 -4.24 -15.88 10.44
N PRO A 50 -4.29 -16.05 11.77
CA PRO A 50 -3.12 -16.45 12.54
C PRO A 50 -2.66 -17.85 12.14
N LEU A 51 -1.34 -18.04 12.08
CA LEU A 51 -0.72 -19.35 11.91
C LEU A 51 -0.36 -19.92 13.28
N ILE A 52 -0.99 -21.04 13.65
CA ILE A 52 -0.66 -21.73 14.91
C ILE A 52 0.66 -22.49 14.71
N THR A 53 1.74 -21.97 15.28
CA THR A 53 3.09 -22.56 15.14
C THR A 53 3.43 -23.56 16.22
N THR A 54 2.72 -23.54 17.36
CA THR A 54 2.89 -24.46 18.47
C THR A 54 1.56 -24.70 19.19
N GLN A 55 1.36 -25.93 19.65
CA GLN A 55 0.29 -26.24 20.60
C GLN A 55 0.85 -26.14 22.01
N LEU A 56 0.11 -25.52 22.94
CA LEU A 56 0.50 -25.53 24.35
C LEU A 56 0.60 -26.97 24.85
N ALA A 57 1.66 -27.26 25.60
CA ALA A 57 1.81 -28.54 26.28
C ALA A 57 0.63 -28.75 27.26
N LYS A 58 0.12 -29.99 27.31
CA LYS A 58 -0.99 -30.40 28.17
C LYS A 58 -0.69 -30.24 29.65
#